data_AF-A0A511YTI4-F1
#
_entry.id   AF-A0A511YTI4-F1
#
_cell.length_a   1.000
_cell.length_b   1.000
_cell.length_c   1.000
_cell.angle_alpha   90.00
_cell.angle_beta   90.00
_cell.angle_gamma   90.00
#
_symmetry.space_group_name_H-M   'P 1'
#
loop_
_entity.id
_entity.type
_entity.pdbx_description
1 polymer ?
#
loop_
_entity_poly.entity_id
_entity_poly.type
_entity_poly.pdbx_seq_one_letter_code
_entity_poly.pdbx_strand_id
1 'polypeptide(L)'
;MEAADEATAAALAASCGREVEVLEERTEFQTLHALPDGQMRLDTSIAAVRTQVSGEWADIDTTLVESAAGIEVAAPAVEMVFSDGSPGQPLASMQRDGHQLTFDVPFDLPAPVVYGTGLEYPDVIDGVDLLVSVNADATGFSEVLRVESPQAAADPRIADLAFPITVSDGLELTEADGGFAAVDSEGERVFRSPQPAMWDSRADRAAPNLTPRLIGGMSPSAGMRLTSDEGLRIGAARLAAPVDGDAWAFMDVALEDQAVQVGLDEEMLADPSTVWPVYVDPSVSGSRSEWVAVSSAGWKHYNFSSDDGVGRCGTTGSPMYCSSVFTERLAWQFTGLQAIGNVDPSNVTSATFSVYGTHSYSCTASPIEAWWTGGINSGTTWSFGWTGSNEFGGGMHLRLGIGRDPANLNRARWHVDFGSTHVPNGRSGQLISYTQARRGAN
;
A
#
# COMPACT_ATOMS: atom_id res chain seq x y z
N MET A 1 15.89 24.32 -6.19
CA MET A 1 17.36 24.30 -6.31
C MET A 1 17.84 23.11 -5.51
N GLU A 2 19.02 22.58 -5.80
CA GLU A 2 19.53 21.36 -5.18
C GLU A 2 20.99 21.58 -4.74
N ALA A 3 21.38 20.97 -3.63
CA ALA A 3 22.74 20.99 -3.11
C ALA A 3 23.09 19.62 -2.51
N ALA A 4 24.38 19.28 -2.49
CA ALA A 4 24.84 17.98 -2.00
C ALA A 4 24.48 17.76 -0.52
N ASP A 5 24.77 18.75 0.33
CA ASP A 5 24.69 18.64 1.79
C ASP A 5 23.86 19.75 2.45
N GLU A 6 23.44 19.52 3.70
CA GLU A 6 22.62 20.45 4.49
C GLU A 6 23.24 21.86 4.59
N ALA A 7 24.56 21.94 4.81
CA ALA A 7 25.25 23.21 5.04
C ALA A 7 25.28 24.08 3.79
N THR A 8 25.56 23.48 2.64
CA THR A 8 25.55 24.11 1.33
C THR A 8 24.12 24.51 0.95
N ALA A 9 23.13 23.63 1.19
CA ALA A 9 21.72 23.93 0.95
C ALA A 9 21.26 25.14 1.77
N ALA A 10 21.60 25.21 3.05
CA ALA A 10 21.25 26.33 3.93
C ALA A 10 21.89 27.65 3.49
N ALA A 11 23.17 27.64 3.08
CA ALA A 11 23.85 28.83 2.58
C ALA A 11 23.22 29.35 1.27
N LEU A 12 22.88 28.43 0.35
CA LEU A 12 22.20 28.77 -0.90
C LEU A 12 20.77 29.27 -0.64
N ALA A 13 20.03 28.63 0.26
CA ALA A 13 18.66 29.02 0.57
C ALA A 13 18.60 30.45 1.13
N ALA A 14 19.49 30.77 2.07
CA ALA A 14 19.60 32.10 2.67
C ALA A 14 20.06 33.16 1.65
N SER A 15 21.05 32.86 0.81
CA SER A 15 21.60 33.84 -0.15
C SER A 15 20.70 34.07 -1.37
N CYS A 16 19.98 33.05 -1.82
CA CYS A 16 19.10 33.14 -3.00
C CYS A 16 17.63 33.42 -2.65
N GLY A 17 17.23 33.31 -1.39
CA GLY A 17 15.85 33.55 -0.96
C GLY A 17 14.86 32.51 -1.48
N ARG A 18 15.31 31.27 -1.73
CA ARG A 18 14.48 30.16 -2.23
C ARG A 18 14.81 28.87 -1.48
N GLU A 19 13.86 27.95 -1.41
CA GLU A 19 14.14 26.63 -0.86
C GLU A 19 15.15 25.84 -1.71
N VAL A 20 15.99 25.06 -1.03
CA VAL A 20 17.04 24.23 -1.63
C VAL A 20 16.91 22.82 -1.07
N GLU A 21 16.76 21.83 -1.95
CA GLU A 21 16.79 20.42 -1.56
C GLU A 21 18.20 19.97 -1.17
N VAL A 22 18.26 19.11 -0.14
CA VAL A 22 19.45 18.45 0.37
C VAL A 22 19.53 17.05 -0.23
N LEU A 23 20.45 16.84 -1.17
CA LEU A 23 20.51 15.61 -1.96
C LEU A 23 20.97 14.38 -1.17
N GLU A 24 21.86 14.54 -0.19
CA GLU A 24 22.32 13.42 0.65
C GLU A 24 21.21 12.80 1.52
N GLU A 25 20.12 13.54 1.74
CA GLU A 25 18.95 13.10 2.53
C GLU A 25 17.80 12.60 1.64
N ARG A 26 17.93 12.69 0.31
CA ARG A 26 16.92 12.24 -0.65
C ARG A 26 16.81 10.72 -0.61
N THR A 27 15.60 10.21 -0.40
CA THR A 27 15.25 8.79 -0.54
C THR A 27 14.05 8.60 -1.46
N GLU A 28 13.65 7.35 -1.65
CA GLU A 28 12.41 6.96 -2.36
C GLU A 28 11.17 7.59 -1.71
N PHE A 29 11.23 7.86 -0.40
CA PHE A 29 10.10 8.31 0.41
C PHE A 29 10.22 9.77 0.88
N GLN A 30 11.43 10.32 0.97
CA GLN A 30 11.64 11.60 1.65
C GLN A 30 12.45 12.63 0.85
N THR A 31 12.11 13.91 1.02
CA THR A 31 12.87 15.08 0.56
C THR A 31 13.15 16.00 1.73
N LEU A 32 14.41 16.37 1.95
CA LEU A 32 14.76 17.44 2.90
C LEU A 32 15.04 18.75 2.14
N HIS A 33 14.46 19.85 2.62
CA HIS A 33 14.67 21.18 2.09
C HIS A 33 15.21 22.14 3.15
N ALA A 34 16.22 22.92 2.79
CA ALA A 34 16.62 24.12 3.51
C ALA A 34 15.78 25.32 3.07
N LEU A 35 15.19 26.03 4.03
CA LEU A 35 14.35 27.20 3.80
C LEU A 35 15.15 28.52 3.97
N PRO A 36 14.76 29.60 3.28
CA PRO A 36 15.48 30.89 3.35
C PRO A 36 15.55 31.53 4.72
N ASP A 37 14.63 31.18 5.62
CA ASP A 37 14.57 31.67 6.99
C ASP A 37 15.46 30.87 7.97
N GLY A 38 16.20 29.88 7.45
CA GLY A 38 17.11 29.04 8.21
C GLY A 38 16.43 27.83 8.88
N GLN A 39 15.16 27.56 8.57
CA GLN A 39 14.49 26.33 8.96
C GLN A 39 14.76 25.21 7.95
N MET A 40 14.53 23.96 8.37
CA MET A 40 14.52 22.80 7.48
C MET A 40 13.09 22.26 7.37
N ARG A 41 12.68 21.80 6.18
CA ARG A 41 11.42 21.08 5.93
C ARG A 41 11.71 19.68 5.43
N LEU A 42 11.27 18.64 6.15
CA LEU A 42 11.25 17.28 5.61
C LEU A 42 9.84 16.98 5.11
N ASP A 43 9.76 16.55 3.86
CA ASP A 43 8.57 16.00 3.25
C ASP A 43 8.75 14.49 3.14
N THR A 44 7.89 13.69 3.75
CA THR A 44 7.91 12.22 3.70
C THR A 44 6.60 11.64 3.22
N SER A 45 6.64 10.67 2.31
CA SER A 45 5.47 10.02 1.75
C SER A 45 5.34 8.57 2.21
N ILE A 46 4.09 8.10 2.32
CA ILE A 46 3.82 6.71 2.70
C ILE A 46 4.23 5.74 1.58
N ALA A 47 4.05 6.17 0.33
CA ALA A 47 4.40 5.44 -0.88
C ALA A 47 5.72 5.99 -1.43
N ALA A 48 6.50 5.14 -2.08
CA ALA A 48 7.67 5.60 -2.82
C ALA A 48 7.21 6.54 -3.96
N VAL A 49 7.87 7.69 -4.09
CA VAL A 49 7.57 8.69 -5.12
C VAL A 49 8.63 8.76 -6.22
N ARG A 50 9.77 8.12 -5.98
CA ARG A 50 10.91 8.04 -6.89
C ARG A 50 11.78 6.83 -6.56
N THR A 51 12.65 6.47 -7.47
CA THR A 51 13.66 5.41 -7.30
C THR A 51 14.98 5.81 -7.98
N GLN A 52 16.05 5.04 -7.74
CA GLN A 52 17.29 5.16 -8.49
C GLN A 52 17.35 4.10 -9.59
N VAL A 53 17.48 4.53 -10.84
CA VAL A 53 17.73 3.67 -12.00
C VAL A 53 19.11 4.00 -12.54
N SER A 54 20.01 3.02 -12.58
CA SER A 54 21.40 3.20 -13.05
C SER A 54 22.15 4.35 -12.35
N GLY A 55 21.87 4.58 -11.06
CA GLY A 55 22.50 5.63 -10.25
C GLY A 55 21.91 7.04 -10.43
N GLU A 56 20.83 7.19 -11.21
CA GLU A 56 20.10 8.45 -11.37
C GLU A 56 18.69 8.34 -10.78
N TRP A 57 18.24 9.41 -10.11
CA TRP A 57 16.88 9.48 -9.57
C TRP A 57 15.85 9.67 -10.70
N ALA A 58 14.81 8.85 -10.70
CA ALA A 58 13.68 8.92 -11.63
C ALA A 58 12.35 8.80 -10.86
N ASP A 59 11.26 9.27 -11.47
CA ASP A 59 9.91 8.98 -10.99
C ASP A 59 9.65 7.46 -11.04
N ILE A 60 8.79 6.93 -10.16
CA ILE A 60 8.36 5.53 -10.23
C ILE A 60 7.66 5.26 -11.56
N ASP A 61 8.01 4.15 -12.22
CA ASP A 61 7.39 3.67 -13.45
C ASP A 61 7.10 2.17 -13.34
N THR A 62 5.81 1.84 -13.23
CA THR A 62 5.31 0.48 -13.07
C THR A 62 5.11 -0.26 -14.40
N THR A 63 5.57 0.30 -15.51
CA THR A 63 5.50 -0.36 -16.83
C THR A 63 6.27 -1.67 -16.80
N LEU A 64 5.63 -2.75 -17.28
CA LEU A 64 6.23 -4.07 -17.40
C LEU A 64 6.99 -4.20 -18.73
N VAL A 65 8.25 -4.64 -18.67
CA VAL A 65 9.17 -4.71 -19.80
C VAL A 65 9.80 -6.09 -19.87
N GLU A 66 9.71 -6.76 -21.03
CA GLU A 66 10.40 -8.03 -21.27
C GLU A 66 11.93 -7.85 -21.34
N SER A 67 12.66 -8.72 -20.67
CA SER A 67 14.12 -8.75 -20.63
C SER A 67 14.64 -10.19 -20.78
N ALA A 68 15.96 -10.37 -20.78
CA ALA A 68 16.57 -11.71 -20.76
C ALA A 68 16.40 -12.43 -19.40
N ALA A 69 16.06 -11.70 -18.34
CA ALA A 69 15.85 -12.24 -17.00
C ALA A 69 14.39 -12.65 -16.73
N GLY A 70 13.44 -12.19 -17.54
CA GLY A 70 12.00 -12.35 -17.35
C GLY A 70 11.27 -11.05 -17.68
N ILE A 71 10.24 -10.71 -16.92
CA ILE A 71 9.50 -9.45 -17.07
C ILE A 71 9.86 -8.52 -15.90
N GLU A 72 10.47 -7.39 -16.22
CA GLU A 72 10.95 -6.40 -15.27
C GLU A 72 9.97 -5.23 -15.12
N VAL A 73 10.06 -4.53 -13.99
CA VAL A 73 9.40 -3.22 -13.80
C VAL A 73 10.38 -2.12 -14.23
N ALA A 74 9.91 -1.13 -14.99
CA ALA A 74 10.77 -0.13 -15.63
C ALA A 74 11.55 0.76 -14.65
N ALA A 75 10.92 1.23 -13.57
CA ALA A 75 11.59 1.98 -12.51
C ALA A 75 10.93 1.68 -11.14
N PRO A 76 11.25 0.53 -10.53
CA PRO A 76 10.65 0.13 -9.27
C PRO A 76 11.39 0.69 -8.06
N ALA A 77 10.68 0.90 -6.95
CA ALA A 77 11.30 1.25 -5.66
C ALA A 77 11.98 0.02 -5.01
N VAL A 78 11.50 -1.18 -5.31
CA VAL A 78 12.11 -2.45 -4.96
C VAL A 78 12.26 -3.27 -6.23
N GLU A 79 13.48 -3.59 -6.62
CA GLU A 79 13.74 -4.35 -7.85
C GLU A 79 12.95 -5.65 -7.84
N MET A 80 12.22 -5.91 -8.93
CA MET A 80 11.41 -7.11 -9.09
C MET A 80 11.43 -7.61 -10.52
N VAL A 81 11.50 -8.93 -10.68
CA VAL A 81 11.45 -9.64 -11.96
C VAL A 81 10.43 -10.76 -11.85
N PHE A 82 9.53 -10.86 -12.82
CA PHE A 82 8.50 -11.88 -12.91
C PHE A 82 8.84 -12.93 -13.98
N SER A 83 8.33 -14.15 -13.81
CA SER A 83 8.47 -15.23 -14.78
C SER A 83 7.90 -14.85 -16.15
N ASP A 84 8.58 -15.23 -17.23
CA ASP A 84 8.03 -15.17 -18.59
C ASP A 84 7.36 -16.50 -19.02
N GLY A 85 7.21 -17.44 -18.08
CA GLY A 85 6.74 -18.80 -18.33
C GLY A 85 7.84 -19.79 -18.70
N SER A 86 9.11 -19.36 -18.71
CA SER A 86 10.23 -20.28 -18.95
C SER A 86 10.40 -21.26 -17.78
N PRO A 87 10.63 -22.57 -18.07
CA PRO A 87 10.79 -23.57 -17.01
C PRO A 87 11.92 -23.26 -16.03
N GLY A 88 11.65 -23.45 -14.73
CA GLY A 88 12.62 -23.29 -13.65
C GLY A 88 12.88 -21.84 -13.23
N GLN A 89 12.09 -20.88 -13.70
CA GLN A 89 12.03 -19.53 -13.14
C GLN A 89 10.96 -19.45 -12.05
N PRO A 90 11.24 -18.81 -10.90
CA PRO A 90 10.21 -18.54 -9.91
C PRO A 90 9.18 -17.55 -10.46
N LEU A 91 7.95 -17.57 -9.92
CA LEU A 91 6.95 -16.54 -10.21
C LEU A 91 7.52 -15.12 -10.14
N ALA A 92 8.22 -14.81 -9.04
CA ALA A 92 8.82 -13.52 -8.81
C ALA A 92 10.15 -13.60 -8.04
N SER A 93 11.06 -12.68 -8.34
CA SER A 93 12.26 -12.40 -7.56
C SER A 93 12.28 -10.93 -7.19
N MET A 94 12.51 -10.63 -5.91
CA MET A 94 12.63 -9.27 -5.39
C MET A 94 14.01 -9.04 -4.78
N GLN A 95 14.57 -7.84 -4.95
CA GLN A 95 15.83 -7.44 -4.32
C GLN A 95 15.70 -6.11 -3.56
N ARG A 96 16.22 -6.10 -2.34
CA ARG A 96 16.22 -4.92 -1.47
C ARG A 96 17.41 -4.95 -0.53
N ASP A 97 18.11 -3.83 -0.38
CA ASP A 97 19.20 -3.65 0.59
C ASP A 97 20.31 -4.75 0.48
N GLY A 98 20.52 -5.28 -0.72
CA GLY A 98 21.48 -6.38 -0.98
C GLY A 98 20.97 -7.79 -0.64
N HIS A 99 19.73 -7.90 -0.16
CA HIS A 99 19.05 -9.17 0.06
C HIS A 99 18.10 -9.51 -1.09
N GLN A 100 17.82 -10.80 -1.26
CA GLN A 100 16.93 -11.33 -2.27
C GLN A 100 15.85 -12.22 -1.64
N LEU A 101 14.64 -12.15 -2.18
CA LEU A 101 13.55 -13.09 -1.93
C LEU A 101 13.03 -13.59 -3.27
N THR A 102 12.89 -14.90 -3.43
CA THR A 102 12.16 -15.51 -4.55
C THR A 102 10.88 -16.12 -4.03
N PHE A 103 9.79 -15.87 -4.72
CA PHE A 103 8.47 -16.40 -4.43
C PHE A 103 7.98 -17.16 -5.66
N ASP A 104 7.48 -18.37 -5.47
CA ASP A 104 7.07 -19.24 -6.56
C ASP A 104 5.72 -19.91 -6.28
N VAL A 105 5.18 -20.57 -7.30
CA VAL A 105 3.89 -21.28 -7.24
C VAL A 105 4.09 -22.80 -7.32
N PRO A 106 3.14 -23.61 -6.83
CA PRO A 106 3.26 -25.08 -6.84
C PRO A 106 2.97 -25.73 -8.21
N PHE A 107 2.95 -24.98 -9.30
CA PHE A 107 2.61 -25.45 -10.63
C PHE A 107 3.45 -24.78 -11.72
N ASP A 108 3.47 -25.37 -12.91
CA ASP A 108 4.19 -24.80 -14.05
C ASP A 108 3.52 -23.50 -14.51
N LEU A 109 4.31 -22.47 -14.76
CA LEU A 109 3.82 -21.19 -15.28
C LEU A 109 3.81 -21.20 -16.81
N PRO A 110 2.67 -20.89 -17.46
CA PRO A 110 2.62 -20.59 -18.88
C PRO A 110 3.20 -19.21 -19.18
N ALA A 111 3.33 -18.86 -20.45
CA ALA A 111 3.68 -17.48 -20.82
C ALA A 111 2.55 -16.52 -20.40
N PRO A 112 2.86 -15.42 -19.69
CA PRO A 112 1.83 -14.51 -19.22
C PRO A 112 1.33 -13.57 -20.33
N VAL A 113 0.11 -13.06 -20.13
CA VAL A 113 -0.45 -11.93 -20.85
C VAL A 113 -0.23 -10.66 -20.02
N VAL A 114 0.48 -9.68 -20.58
CA VAL A 114 0.70 -8.38 -19.92
C VAL A 114 -0.49 -7.45 -20.16
N TYR A 115 -1.05 -6.87 -19.10
CA TYR A 115 -2.10 -5.84 -19.19
C TYR A 115 -1.82 -4.68 -18.23
N GLY A 116 -1.48 -3.51 -18.77
CA GLY A 116 -1.15 -2.35 -17.95
C GLY A 116 0.05 -2.63 -17.02
N THR A 117 -0.20 -2.68 -15.72
CA THR A 117 0.79 -2.97 -14.66
C THR A 117 0.63 -4.38 -14.08
N GLY A 118 -0.11 -5.26 -14.77
CA GLY A 118 -0.39 -6.63 -14.32
C GLY A 118 -0.05 -7.70 -15.36
N LEU A 119 0.00 -8.94 -14.88
CA LEU A 119 0.27 -10.17 -15.62
C LEU A 119 -0.84 -11.17 -15.34
N GLU A 120 -1.33 -11.85 -16.38
CA GLU A 120 -2.24 -13.01 -16.25
C GLU A 120 -1.52 -14.23 -16.81
N TYR A 121 -1.35 -15.23 -15.97
CA TYR A 121 -0.90 -16.56 -16.36
C TYR A 121 -2.15 -17.43 -16.50
N PRO A 122 -2.65 -17.66 -17.73
CA PRO A 122 -3.91 -18.35 -17.94
C PRO A 122 -3.76 -19.85 -17.77
N ASP A 123 -4.78 -20.52 -17.24
CA ASP A 123 -4.83 -21.98 -17.14
C ASP A 123 -3.58 -22.59 -16.48
N VAL A 124 -3.06 -21.95 -15.42
CA VAL A 124 -1.92 -22.49 -14.64
C VAL A 124 -2.21 -23.89 -14.13
N ILE A 125 -3.48 -24.14 -13.82
CA ILE A 125 -4.12 -25.45 -13.84
C ILE A 125 -5.52 -25.30 -14.47
N ASP A 126 -6.17 -26.41 -14.83
CA ASP A 126 -7.50 -26.39 -15.45
C ASP A 126 -8.53 -25.61 -14.60
N GLY A 127 -9.04 -24.50 -15.13
CA GLY A 127 -10.00 -23.63 -14.44
C GLY A 127 -9.41 -22.76 -13.33
N VAL A 128 -8.09 -22.53 -13.32
CA VAL A 128 -7.44 -21.56 -12.45
C VAL A 128 -6.48 -20.69 -13.25
N ASP A 129 -6.63 -19.38 -13.09
CA ASP A 129 -5.69 -18.39 -13.62
C ASP A 129 -4.91 -17.75 -12.46
N LEU A 130 -3.66 -17.38 -12.70
CA LEU A 130 -2.87 -16.60 -11.75
C LEU A 130 -2.74 -15.16 -12.26
N LEU A 131 -3.16 -14.21 -11.43
CA LEU A 131 -3.13 -12.80 -11.72
C LEU A 131 -2.08 -12.15 -10.85
N VAL A 132 -1.21 -11.32 -11.42
CA VAL A 132 -0.19 -10.56 -10.67
C VAL A 132 -0.37 -9.08 -10.97
N SER A 133 -0.30 -8.24 -9.95
CA SER A 133 -0.36 -6.78 -10.10
C SER A 133 0.76 -6.11 -9.33
N VAL A 134 1.52 -5.23 -9.98
CA VAL A 134 2.55 -4.42 -9.32
C VAL A 134 1.88 -3.33 -8.48
N ASN A 135 2.35 -3.13 -7.25
CA ASN A 135 1.87 -2.06 -6.38
C ASN A 135 2.11 -0.70 -7.04
N ALA A 136 1.22 0.26 -6.79
CA ALA A 136 1.32 1.60 -7.40
C ALA A 136 2.62 2.36 -7.05
N ASP A 137 3.23 2.03 -5.91
CA ASP A 137 4.51 2.58 -5.46
C ASP A 137 5.73 1.72 -5.86
N ALA A 138 5.50 0.63 -6.59
CA ALA A 138 6.50 -0.32 -7.05
C ALA A 138 7.41 -0.88 -5.94
N THR A 139 6.86 -1.04 -4.72
CA THR A 139 7.58 -1.66 -3.59
C THR A 139 7.29 -3.15 -3.43
N GLY A 140 6.37 -3.70 -4.22
CA GLY A 140 5.95 -5.10 -4.19
C GLY A 140 4.87 -5.39 -5.22
N PHE A 141 4.23 -6.55 -5.07
CA PHE A 141 3.15 -7.00 -5.93
C PHE A 141 2.08 -7.73 -5.12
N SER A 142 0.93 -7.97 -5.74
CA SER A 142 -0.09 -8.89 -5.26
C SER A 142 -0.27 -10.00 -6.30
N GLU A 143 -0.45 -11.21 -5.82
CA GLU A 143 -0.74 -12.39 -6.62
C GLU A 143 -2.09 -12.98 -6.21
N VAL A 144 -2.94 -13.28 -7.19
CA VAL A 144 -4.30 -13.76 -6.94
C VAL A 144 -4.58 -14.94 -7.83
N LEU A 145 -4.89 -16.09 -7.23
CA LEU A 145 -5.46 -17.22 -7.97
C LEU A 145 -6.95 -16.97 -8.18
N ARG A 146 -7.37 -16.89 -9.44
CA ARG A 146 -8.77 -16.89 -9.84
C ARG A 146 -9.19 -18.33 -10.07
N VAL A 147 -9.95 -18.88 -9.14
CA VAL A 147 -10.47 -20.25 -9.19
C VAL A 147 -11.89 -20.21 -9.75
N GLU A 148 -12.11 -20.78 -10.93
CA GLU A 148 -13.35 -20.59 -11.70
C GLU A 148 -14.55 -21.42 -11.20
N SER A 149 -14.30 -22.48 -10.43
CA SER A 149 -15.36 -23.42 -10.04
C SER A 149 -15.04 -24.27 -8.80
N PRO A 150 -16.06 -24.88 -8.16
CA PRO A 150 -15.84 -25.88 -7.11
C PRO A 150 -14.98 -27.05 -7.57
N GLN A 151 -15.04 -27.41 -8.85
CA GLN A 151 -14.23 -28.49 -9.42
C GLN A 151 -12.75 -28.12 -9.44
N ALA A 152 -12.44 -26.88 -9.82
CA ALA A 152 -11.07 -26.36 -9.82
C ALA A 152 -10.52 -26.24 -8.39
N ALA A 153 -11.33 -25.78 -7.43
CA ALA A 153 -10.95 -25.69 -6.02
C ALA A 153 -10.69 -27.05 -5.36
N ALA A 154 -11.24 -28.13 -5.92
CA ALA A 154 -11.01 -29.50 -5.44
C ALA A 154 -9.74 -30.14 -6.03
N ASP A 155 -9.00 -29.46 -6.93
CA ASP A 155 -7.68 -29.92 -7.34
C ASP A 155 -6.75 -29.94 -6.12
N PRO A 156 -6.04 -31.04 -5.83
CA PRO A 156 -5.16 -31.13 -4.66
C PRO A 156 -4.11 -30.02 -4.59
N ARG A 157 -3.68 -29.47 -5.73
CA ARG A 157 -2.71 -28.37 -5.77
C ARG A 157 -3.29 -27.02 -5.34
N ILE A 158 -4.63 -26.90 -5.31
CA ILE A 158 -5.35 -25.73 -4.80
C ILE A 158 -5.79 -25.97 -3.36
N ALA A 159 -6.26 -27.17 -3.04
CA ALA A 159 -6.68 -27.52 -1.68
C ALA A 159 -5.52 -27.46 -0.68
N ASP A 160 -4.33 -27.93 -1.08
CA ASP A 160 -3.11 -27.93 -0.28
C ASP A 160 -2.09 -26.93 -0.86
N LEU A 161 -2.44 -25.65 -0.85
CA LEU A 161 -1.67 -24.61 -1.53
C LEU A 161 -0.38 -24.26 -0.77
N ALA A 162 0.76 -24.53 -1.39
CA ALA A 162 2.09 -24.23 -0.83
C ALA A 162 2.92 -23.43 -1.84
N PHE A 163 3.31 -22.21 -1.48
CA PHE A 163 4.12 -21.33 -2.31
C PHE A 163 5.59 -21.45 -1.92
N PRO A 164 6.47 -22.02 -2.77
CA PRO A 164 7.89 -22.07 -2.47
C PRO A 164 8.47 -20.66 -2.29
N ILE A 165 9.27 -20.49 -1.24
CA ILE A 165 9.93 -19.24 -0.92
C ILE A 165 11.40 -19.50 -0.58
N THR A 166 12.28 -18.70 -1.16
CA THR A 166 13.70 -18.71 -0.80
C THR A 166 14.15 -17.29 -0.49
N VAL A 167 14.97 -17.15 0.55
CA VAL A 167 15.60 -15.89 0.92
C VAL A 167 17.11 -16.04 0.87
N SER A 168 17.81 -14.96 0.51
CA SER A 168 19.28 -14.92 0.52
C SER A 168 19.84 -15.09 1.92
N ASP A 169 21.12 -15.44 2.01
CA ASP A 169 21.87 -15.44 3.26
C ASP A 169 21.69 -14.12 4.04
N GLY A 170 21.54 -14.23 5.37
CA GLY A 170 21.33 -13.09 6.26
C GLY A 170 19.86 -12.71 6.50
N LEU A 171 18.92 -13.37 5.82
CA LEU A 171 17.49 -13.28 6.11
C LEU A 171 16.96 -14.56 6.77
N GLU A 172 16.04 -14.38 7.71
CA GLU A 172 15.26 -15.44 8.34
C GLU A 172 13.77 -15.25 8.02
N LEU A 173 13.11 -16.30 7.55
CA LEU A 173 11.66 -16.31 7.36
C LEU A 173 10.96 -16.61 8.69
N THR A 174 9.96 -15.80 9.03
CA THR A 174 9.18 -15.92 10.26
C THR A 174 7.71 -15.71 9.99
N GLU A 175 6.84 -16.43 10.70
CA GLU A 175 5.41 -16.14 10.71
C GLU A 175 5.17 -14.82 11.44
N ALA A 176 4.43 -13.91 10.82
CA ALA A 176 4.19 -12.58 11.34
C ALA A 176 2.84 -12.05 10.87
N ASP A 177 2.06 -11.50 11.79
CA ASP A 177 0.85 -10.72 11.49
C ASP A 177 -0.18 -11.46 10.60
N GLY A 178 -0.28 -12.78 10.82
CA GLY A 178 -1.13 -13.72 10.08
C GLY A 178 -0.60 -14.16 8.70
N GLY A 179 0.53 -13.61 8.27
CA GLY A 179 1.29 -14.04 7.10
C GLY A 179 2.75 -14.35 7.48
N PHE A 180 3.70 -13.83 6.71
CA PHE A 180 5.13 -14.02 6.98
C PHE A 180 5.95 -12.73 6.82
N ALA A 181 7.15 -12.72 7.40
CA ALA A 181 8.17 -11.70 7.19
C ALA A 181 9.54 -12.34 6.99
N ALA A 182 10.35 -11.74 6.11
CA ALA A 182 11.78 -12.01 6.02
C ALA A 182 12.54 -10.92 6.78
N VAL A 183 13.26 -11.33 7.83
CA VAL A 183 13.88 -10.44 8.81
C VAL A 183 15.40 -10.57 8.76
N ASP A 184 16.12 -9.46 8.82
CA ASP A 184 17.58 -9.46 8.87
C ASP A 184 18.14 -9.70 10.29
N SER A 185 19.46 -9.76 10.41
CA SER A 185 20.13 -9.97 11.70
C SER A 185 19.96 -8.84 12.72
N GLU A 186 19.51 -7.66 12.30
CA GLU A 186 19.22 -6.51 13.16
C GLU A 186 17.76 -6.52 13.64
N GLY A 187 16.94 -7.44 13.12
CA GLY A 187 15.51 -7.54 13.43
C GLY A 187 14.63 -6.68 12.53
N GLU A 188 15.19 -6.09 11.46
CA GLU A 188 14.43 -5.29 10.51
C GLU A 188 13.74 -6.20 9.49
N ARG A 189 12.46 -5.92 9.23
CA ARG A 189 11.68 -6.63 8.21
C ARG A 189 12.06 -6.09 6.83
N VAL A 190 12.72 -6.91 6.03
CA VAL A 190 13.16 -6.55 4.67
C VAL A 190 12.05 -6.83 3.65
N PHE A 191 11.37 -7.97 3.81
CA PHE A 191 10.19 -8.35 3.03
C PHE A 191 9.07 -8.82 3.96
N ARG A 192 7.83 -8.69 3.53
CA ARG A 192 6.65 -9.11 4.29
C ARG A 192 5.52 -9.54 3.36
N SER A 193 4.66 -10.39 3.89
CA SER A 193 3.40 -10.81 3.28
C SER A 193 2.31 -10.72 4.34
N PRO A 194 1.22 -9.97 4.09
CA PRO A 194 0.12 -9.86 5.03
C PRO A 194 -0.62 -11.19 5.18
N GLN A 195 -1.53 -11.27 6.17
CA GLN A 195 -2.47 -12.39 6.23
C GLN A 195 -3.28 -12.46 4.92
N PRO A 196 -3.22 -13.60 4.21
CA PRO A 196 -3.93 -13.77 2.97
C PRO A 196 -5.44 -13.80 3.19
N ALA A 197 -6.19 -13.49 2.14
CA ALA A 197 -7.65 -13.56 2.14
C ALA A 197 -8.16 -14.28 0.91
N MET A 198 -9.36 -14.85 1.05
CA MET A 198 -10.13 -15.34 -0.08
C MET A 198 -11.49 -14.67 -0.13
N TRP A 199 -12.00 -14.44 -1.33
CA TRP A 199 -13.30 -13.82 -1.55
C TRP A 199 -14.02 -14.39 -2.76
N ASP A 200 -15.34 -14.30 -2.76
CA ASP A 200 -16.18 -14.74 -3.88
C ASP A 200 -16.65 -13.56 -4.75
N SER A 201 -17.45 -13.87 -5.76
CA SER A 201 -17.97 -12.90 -6.74
C SER A 201 -19.42 -12.48 -6.47
N ARG A 202 -19.91 -12.53 -5.23
CA ARG A 202 -21.32 -12.18 -4.91
C ARG A 202 -21.67 -10.74 -5.31
N ALA A 203 -20.76 -9.78 -5.14
CA ALA A 203 -21.02 -8.40 -5.50
C ALA A 203 -21.25 -8.21 -7.01
N ASP A 204 -20.69 -9.09 -7.86
CA ASP A 204 -20.84 -8.99 -9.32
C ASP A 204 -22.26 -9.35 -9.78
N ARG A 205 -22.95 -10.25 -9.06
CA ARG A 205 -24.35 -10.59 -9.35
C ARG A 205 -25.32 -9.45 -9.03
N ALA A 206 -24.94 -8.54 -8.12
CA ALA A 206 -25.75 -7.39 -7.75
C ALA A 206 -25.67 -6.22 -8.77
N ALA A 207 -24.72 -6.27 -9.73
CA ALA A 207 -24.45 -5.21 -10.68
C ALA A 207 -24.85 -5.46 -12.17
N PRO A 208 -26.00 -6.07 -12.54
CA PRO A 208 -26.27 -6.39 -13.94
C PRO A 208 -26.67 -5.19 -14.83
N ASN A 209 -26.83 -3.97 -14.29
CA ASN A 209 -27.27 -2.79 -15.06
C ASN A 209 -26.52 -1.48 -14.73
N LEU A 210 -25.38 -1.56 -14.06
CA LEU A 210 -24.49 -0.41 -13.96
C LEU A 210 -23.43 -0.61 -15.04
N THR A 211 -23.49 0.16 -16.13
CA THR A 211 -22.25 0.50 -16.83
C THR A 211 -21.25 0.91 -15.75
N PRO A 212 -20.03 0.34 -15.66
CA PRO A 212 -19.04 0.80 -14.70
C PRO A 212 -18.70 2.25 -15.06
N ARG A 213 -19.46 3.18 -14.51
CA ARG A 213 -18.98 4.53 -14.30
C ARG A 213 -18.12 4.39 -13.07
N LEU A 214 -16.81 4.37 -13.32
CA LEU A 214 -15.79 4.60 -12.32
C LEU A 214 -16.33 5.58 -11.27
N ILE A 215 -16.13 5.25 -9.99
CA ILE A 215 -16.20 6.25 -8.93
C ILE A 215 -15.15 7.29 -9.31
N GLY A 216 -15.62 8.41 -9.86
CA GLY A 216 -14.77 9.33 -10.62
C GLY A 216 -15.50 9.83 -11.84
N GLY A 217 -16.25 10.92 -11.69
CA GLY A 217 -16.83 11.66 -12.80
C GLY A 217 -15.76 12.32 -13.67
N MET A 218 -14.99 11.53 -14.42
CA MET A 218 -14.21 11.95 -15.56
C MET A 218 -14.60 11.06 -16.75
N SER A 219 -14.98 11.70 -17.85
CA SER A 219 -15.01 11.01 -19.15
C SER A 219 -13.60 10.48 -19.43
N PRO A 220 -13.43 9.26 -19.97
CA PRO A 220 -12.11 8.79 -20.37
C PRO A 220 -11.57 9.75 -21.43
N SER A 221 -10.54 10.50 -21.06
CA SER A 221 -9.67 11.16 -22.01
C SER A 221 -9.07 10.07 -22.88
N ALA A 222 -9.43 10.11 -24.17
CA ALA A 222 -8.94 9.30 -25.28
C ALA A 222 -7.69 8.43 -25.00
N GLY A 223 -7.90 7.12 -24.86
CA GLY A 223 -6.83 6.11 -24.85
C GLY A 223 -7.34 4.68 -24.67
N MET A 224 -8.30 4.46 -23.76
CA MET A 224 -8.84 3.12 -23.52
C MET A 224 -10.03 2.84 -24.44
N ARG A 225 -9.75 2.42 -25.67
CA ARG A 225 -10.72 1.62 -26.43
C ARG A 225 -10.76 0.25 -25.77
N LEU A 226 -11.78 0.01 -24.95
CA LEU A 226 -12.21 -1.35 -24.62
C LEU A 226 -12.65 -2.01 -25.92
N THR A 227 -11.73 -2.67 -26.60
CA THR A 227 -12.08 -3.64 -27.64
C THR A 227 -12.65 -4.83 -26.89
N SER A 228 -13.90 -5.15 -27.20
CA SER A 228 -14.55 -6.41 -26.84
C SER A 228 -13.90 -7.56 -27.59
N ASP A 229 -12.64 -7.84 -27.27
CA ASP A 229 -12.00 -9.12 -27.55
C ASP A 229 -12.07 -9.95 -26.26
N GLU A 230 -12.29 -11.25 -26.43
CA GLU A 230 -12.74 -12.21 -25.42
C GLU A 230 -11.74 -12.52 -24.28
N GLY A 231 -10.85 -11.59 -23.90
CA GLY A 231 -9.74 -11.83 -22.97
C GLY A 231 -9.72 -11.02 -21.67
N LEU A 232 -10.45 -9.91 -21.51
CA LEU A 232 -10.40 -9.13 -20.25
C LEU A 232 -11.71 -9.32 -19.47
N ARG A 233 -11.85 -10.46 -18.80
CA ARG A 233 -13.05 -10.82 -18.03
C ARG A 233 -13.16 -10.12 -16.67
N ILE A 234 -12.19 -9.31 -16.25
CA ILE A 234 -12.15 -8.76 -14.90
C ILE A 234 -11.82 -7.26 -14.88
N GLY A 235 -12.62 -6.49 -14.14
CA GLY A 235 -12.26 -5.12 -13.78
C GLY A 235 -11.15 -5.13 -12.72
N ALA A 236 -10.17 -4.24 -12.86
CA ALA A 236 -8.98 -4.11 -12.00
C ALA A 236 -9.23 -4.15 -10.47
N ALA A 237 -10.47 -3.91 -10.02
CA ALA A 237 -10.87 -3.98 -8.62
C ALA A 237 -10.80 -5.39 -8.01
N ARG A 238 -11.04 -6.47 -8.78
CA ARG A 238 -11.01 -7.85 -8.27
C ARG A 238 -9.59 -8.42 -8.12
N LEU A 239 -8.58 -7.70 -8.59
CA LEU A 239 -7.20 -8.19 -8.71
C LEU A 239 -6.35 -8.00 -7.44
N ALA A 240 -6.89 -7.32 -6.42
CA ALA A 240 -6.10 -6.94 -5.24
C ALA A 240 -6.86 -7.01 -3.91
N ALA A 241 -8.20 -7.09 -3.93
CA ALA A 241 -9.01 -7.13 -2.71
C ALA A 241 -10.47 -7.57 -3.01
N PRO A 242 -11.22 -8.04 -1.99
CA PRO A 242 -12.68 -8.11 -2.05
C PRO A 242 -13.30 -6.72 -2.25
N VAL A 243 -14.53 -6.69 -2.77
CA VAL A 243 -15.34 -5.46 -2.87
C VAL A 243 -16.61 -5.57 -2.01
N ASP A 244 -17.26 -4.44 -1.71
CA ASP A 244 -18.50 -4.43 -0.90
C ASP A 244 -19.57 -5.34 -1.51
N GLY A 245 -20.06 -6.30 -0.73
CA GLY A 245 -21.05 -7.29 -1.13
C GLY A 245 -20.51 -8.70 -1.40
N ASP A 246 -19.19 -8.89 -1.43
CA ASP A 246 -18.60 -10.23 -1.49
C ASP A 246 -18.66 -10.94 -0.14
N ALA A 247 -18.76 -12.27 -0.19
CA ALA A 247 -18.33 -13.08 0.95
C ALA A 247 -16.80 -13.20 0.90
N TRP A 248 -16.15 -13.14 2.06
CA TRP A 248 -14.71 -13.26 2.17
C TRP A 248 -14.32 -13.82 3.53
N ALA A 249 -13.11 -14.40 3.60
CA ALA A 249 -12.52 -14.95 4.81
C ALA A 249 -11.00 -14.71 4.79
N PHE A 250 -10.40 -14.57 5.98
CA PHE A 250 -8.94 -14.67 6.10
C PHE A 250 -8.52 -16.13 6.03
N MET A 251 -7.36 -16.37 5.44
CA MET A 251 -6.74 -17.69 5.36
C MET A 251 -5.62 -17.80 6.38
N ASP A 252 -5.39 -19.02 6.86
CA ASP A 252 -4.30 -19.32 7.78
C ASP A 252 -3.00 -19.53 7.00
N VAL A 253 -1.89 -19.09 7.58
CA VAL A 253 -0.55 -19.26 7.02
C VAL A 253 0.33 -20.07 7.96
N ALA A 254 1.07 -21.02 7.39
CA ALA A 254 2.15 -21.70 8.07
C ALA A 254 3.43 -21.67 7.22
N LEU A 255 4.59 -21.54 7.87
CA LEU A 255 5.89 -21.69 7.22
C LEU A 255 6.45 -23.08 7.47
N GLU A 256 6.51 -23.89 6.41
CA GLU A 256 7.04 -25.26 6.47
C GLU A 256 7.85 -25.56 5.21
N ASP A 257 8.96 -26.28 5.34
CA ASP A 257 9.76 -26.80 4.21
C ASP A 257 10.13 -25.77 3.13
N GLN A 258 10.47 -24.53 3.53
CA GLN A 258 10.75 -23.41 2.62
C GLN A 258 9.56 -23.06 1.71
N ALA A 259 8.34 -23.23 2.21
CA ALA A 259 7.12 -22.84 1.55
C ALA A 259 6.18 -22.11 2.51
N VAL A 260 5.34 -21.25 1.96
CA VAL A 260 4.20 -20.62 2.62
C VAL A 260 2.98 -21.49 2.33
N GLN A 261 2.52 -22.24 3.33
CA GLN A 261 1.28 -22.99 3.24
C GLN A 261 0.11 -22.06 3.53
N VAL A 262 -0.91 -22.08 2.66
CA VAL A 262 -2.11 -21.26 2.77
C VAL A 262 -3.33 -22.15 2.88
N GLY A 263 -4.01 -22.10 4.03
CA GLY A 263 -5.22 -22.87 4.29
C GLY A 263 -6.46 -22.15 3.78
N LEU A 264 -7.09 -22.67 2.73
CA LEU A 264 -8.35 -22.13 2.21
C LEU A 264 -9.51 -22.34 3.19
N ASP A 265 -10.46 -21.41 3.23
CA ASP A 265 -11.69 -21.51 4.03
C ASP A 265 -12.66 -22.52 3.39
N GLU A 266 -12.61 -23.78 3.85
CA GLU A 266 -13.45 -24.87 3.35
C GLU A 266 -14.95 -24.60 3.54
N GLU A 267 -15.35 -23.89 4.61
CA GLU A 267 -16.76 -23.59 4.87
C GLU A 267 -17.30 -22.64 3.80
N MET A 268 -16.52 -21.63 3.43
CA MET A 268 -16.82 -20.71 2.35
C MET A 268 -16.84 -21.42 0.99
N LEU A 269 -15.88 -22.31 0.70
CA LEU A 269 -15.87 -23.07 -0.56
C LEU A 269 -17.07 -24.03 -0.67
N ALA A 270 -17.53 -24.59 0.45
CA ALA A 270 -18.67 -25.52 0.51
C ALA A 270 -20.04 -24.83 0.59
N ASP A 271 -20.11 -23.54 0.93
CA ASP A 271 -21.36 -22.79 1.05
C ASP A 271 -22.09 -22.72 -0.31
N PRO A 272 -23.34 -23.24 -0.41
CA PRO A 272 -24.14 -23.16 -1.64
C PRO A 272 -24.44 -21.74 -2.14
N SER A 273 -24.25 -20.73 -1.30
CA SER A 273 -24.40 -19.33 -1.66
C SER A 273 -23.14 -18.70 -2.24
N THR A 274 -22.00 -19.41 -2.23
CA THR A 274 -20.74 -18.95 -2.81
C THR A 274 -20.84 -18.77 -4.32
N VAL A 275 -20.36 -17.62 -4.79
CA VAL A 275 -20.46 -17.20 -6.18
C VAL A 275 -19.08 -17.24 -6.83
N TRP A 276 -18.92 -18.14 -7.79
CA TRP A 276 -17.67 -18.31 -8.52
C TRP A 276 -17.51 -17.25 -9.63
N PRO A 277 -16.27 -16.83 -9.97
CA PRO A 277 -14.99 -17.33 -9.42
C PRO A 277 -14.75 -16.92 -7.96
N VAL A 278 -13.91 -17.70 -7.28
CA VAL A 278 -13.33 -17.39 -5.97
C VAL A 278 -11.88 -16.96 -6.19
N TYR A 279 -11.45 -15.95 -5.45
CA TYR A 279 -10.10 -15.40 -5.52
C TYR A 279 -9.34 -15.75 -4.24
N VAL A 280 -8.07 -16.14 -4.39
CA VAL A 280 -7.18 -16.53 -3.30
C VAL A 280 -5.89 -15.70 -3.41
N ASP A 281 -5.62 -14.86 -2.43
CA ASP A 281 -4.52 -13.89 -2.43
C ASP A 281 -3.60 -14.12 -1.22
N PRO A 282 -2.47 -14.81 -1.39
CA PRO A 282 -1.25 -14.37 -0.74
C PRO A 282 -0.68 -13.19 -1.52
N SER A 283 -0.21 -12.14 -0.85
CA SER A 283 0.51 -11.02 -1.51
C SER A 283 1.90 -10.86 -0.89
N VAL A 284 2.90 -10.36 -1.64
CA VAL A 284 4.26 -10.11 -1.11
C VAL A 284 4.73 -8.68 -1.37
N SER A 285 5.23 -8.01 -0.33
CA SER A 285 5.71 -6.63 -0.39
C SER A 285 7.06 -6.43 0.31
N GLY A 286 7.93 -5.63 -0.29
CA GLY A 286 9.15 -5.10 0.34
C GLY A 286 8.93 -3.73 0.99
N SER A 287 7.71 -3.18 1.00
CA SER A 287 7.46 -1.88 1.63
C SER A 287 7.69 -1.94 3.12
N ARG A 288 8.26 -0.86 3.68
CA ARG A 288 8.40 -0.71 5.14
C ARG A 288 7.24 0.12 5.72
N SER A 289 6.67 1.02 4.92
CA SER A 289 5.49 1.81 5.28
C SER A 289 4.21 0.98 5.15
N GLU A 290 3.24 1.21 6.02
CA GLU A 290 2.00 0.43 6.04
C GLU A 290 0.78 1.33 6.10
N TRP A 291 -0.29 0.89 5.46
CA TRP A 291 -1.59 1.52 5.61
C TRP A 291 -2.71 0.51 5.54
N VAL A 292 -3.81 0.81 6.22
CA VAL A 292 -4.93 -0.12 6.30
C VAL A 292 -6.24 0.65 6.37
N ALA A 293 -7.22 0.17 5.62
CA ALA A 293 -8.62 0.46 5.82
C ALA A 293 -9.26 -0.69 6.58
N VAL A 294 -10.05 -0.38 7.61
CA VAL A 294 -10.86 -1.37 8.33
C VAL A 294 -12.30 -0.90 8.44
N SER A 295 -13.22 -1.85 8.41
CA SER A 295 -14.64 -1.58 8.52
C SER A 295 -15.29 -2.28 9.71
N SER A 296 -16.31 -1.64 10.29
CA SER A 296 -17.16 -2.26 11.31
C SER A 296 -17.94 -3.47 10.80
N ALA A 297 -18.00 -3.66 9.47
CA ALA A 297 -18.53 -4.88 8.85
C ALA A 297 -17.52 -6.05 8.88
N GLY A 298 -16.29 -5.81 9.34
CA GLY A 298 -15.25 -6.83 9.52
C GLY A 298 -14.18 -6.84 8.44
N TRP A 299 -14.45 -6.25 7.26
CA TRP A 299 -13.49 -6.23 6.15
C TRP A 299 -12.32 -5.28 6.39
N LYS A 300 -11.22 -5.57 5.71
CA LYS A 300 -9.94 -4.88 5.82
C LYS A 300 -9.27 -4.83 4.44
N HIS A 301 -8.78 -3.66 4.04
CA HIS A 301 -7.90 -3.53 2.89
C HIS A 301 -6.53 -3.05 3.37
N TYR A 302 -5.53 -3.91 3.32
CA TYR A 302 -4.17 -3.61 3.76
C TYR A 302 -3.30 -3.25 2.55
N ASN A 303 -2.49 -2.19 2.66
CA ASN A 303 -1.64 -1.68 1.59
C ASN A 303 -2.36 -1.54 0.23
N PHE A 304 -3.62 -1.12 0.27
CA PHE A 304 -4.46 -0.97 -0.92
C PHE A 304 -3.82 -0.02 -1.95
N SER A 305 -3.97 -0.34 -3.25
CA SER A 305 -3.39 0.41 -4.37
C SER A 305 -4.33 1.45 -4.99
N SER A 306 -5.62 1.40 -4.66
CA SER A 306 -6.66 2.34 -5.11
C SER A 306 -7.08 3.31 -4.01
N ASP A 307 -8.19 4.04 -4.20
CA ASP A 307 -8.78 4.82 -3.11
C ASP A 307 -9.53 3.92 -2.12
N ASP A 308 -9.63 4.36 -0.86
CA ASP A 308 -10.45 3.73 0.18
C ASP A 308 -11.22 4.80 0.98
N GLY A 309 -12.29 4.37 1.65
CA GLY A 309 -13.25 5.22 2.32
C GLY A 309 -12.93 5.48 3.81
N VAL A 310 -13.50 6.56 4.32
CA VAL A 310 -13.47 6.88 5.76
C VAL A 310 -14.82 7.41 6.19
N GLY A 311 -15.26 6.98 7.38
CA GLY A 311 -16.52 7.42 7.96
C GLY A 311 -17.65 6.41 7.75
N ARG A 312 -18.89 6.86 7.98
CA ARG A 312 -20.06 5.98 8.04
C ARG A 312 -20.70 5.83 6.67
N CYS A 313 -20.78 4.61 6.16
CA CYS A 313 -21.68 4.29 5.07
C CYS A 313 -23.04 3.79 5.57
N GLY A 314 -24.12 4.28 4.95
CA GLY A 314 -25.49 3.95 5.33
C GLY A 314 -26.36 3.63 4.14
N THR A 315 -27.35 2.76 4.34
CA THR A 315 -28.27 2.32 3.28
C THR A 315 -29.38 3.34 2.96
N THR A 316 -29.62 4.31 3.86
CA THR A 316 -30.60 5.38 3.65
C THR A 316 -29.96 6.56 2.92
N GLY A 317 -30.37 6.81 1.67
CA GLY A 317 -29.80 7.84 0.81
C GLY A 317 -28.69 7.33 -0.12
N SER A 318 -27.91 6.33 0.31
CA SER A 318 -26.87 5.65 -0.50
C SER A 318 -27.14 4.17 -0.80
N PRO A 319 -28.38 3.70 -1.07
CA PRO A 319 -28.65 2.28 -1.33
C PRO A 319 -28.00 1.78 -2.62
N MET A 320 -27.44 2.68 -3.44
CA MET A 320 -26.67 2.35 -4.66
C MET A 320 -25.17 2.18 -4.40
N TYR A 321 -24.65 2.53 -3.22
CA TYR A 321 -23.22 2.53 -2.93
C TYR A 321 -22.80 1.61 -1.79
N CYS A 322 -23.70 1.33 -0.85
CA CYS A 322 -23.40 0.44 0.27
C CYS A 322 -24.52 -0.56 0.47
N SER A 323 -24.13 -1.84 0.44
CA SER A 323 -25.02 -3.00 0.63
C SER A 323 -25.50 -3.13 2.09
N SER A 324 -24.75 -2.56 3.04
CA SER A 324 -25.04 -2.60 4.48
C SER A 324 -24.63 -1.29 5.18
N VAL A 325 -24.92 -1.19 6.48
CA VAL A 325 -24.51 -0.04 7.30
C VAL A 325 -23.21 -0.40 8.00
N PHE A 326 -22.15 0.34 7.72
CA PHE A 326 -20.84 0.15 8.34
C PHE A 326 -20.10 1.47 8.52
N THR A 327 -19.01 1.45 9.27
CA THR A 327 -18.09 2.58 9.45
C THR A 327 -16.69 2.14 9.09
N GLU A 328 -15.98 2.96 8.33
CA GLU A 328 -14.61 2.73 7.90
C GLU A 328 -13.64 3.64 8.67
N ARG A 329 -12.45 3.12 8.92
CA ARG A 329 -11.29 3.86 9.46
C ARG A 329 -10.08 3.56 8.61
N LEU A 330 -9.27 4.60 8.40
CA LEU A 330 -7.97 4.50 7.75
C LEU A 330 -6.87 4.74 8.78
N ALA A 331 -5.77 4.00 8.66
CA ALA A 331 -4.57 4.19 9.45
C ALA A 331 -3.31 4.09 8.58
N TRP A 332 -2.28 4.83 8.97
CA TRP A 332 -1.01 4.93 8.25
C TRP A 332 0.15 4.86 9.23
N GLN A 333 1.17 4.10 8.86
CA GLN A 333 2.44 3.97 9.55
C GLN A 333 3.57 4.24 8.58
N PHE A 334 4.21 5.39 8.77
CA PHE A 334 5.32 5.83 7.95
C PHE A 334 6.62 5.22 8.43
N THR A 335 7.48 4.89 7.48
CA THR A 335 8.89 4.56 7.76
C THR A 335 9.82 5.70 7.40
N GLY A 336 11.09 5.58 7.77
CA GLY A 336 12.08 6.64 7.54
C GLY A 336 11.94 7.85 8.47
N LEU A 337 11.03 7.83 9.48
CA LEU A 337 10.91 8.92 10.44
C LEU A 337 12.07 8.99 11.46
N GLN A 338 13.11 8.16 11.32
CA GLN A 338 14.29 8.14 12.19
C GLN A 338 14.98 9.51 12.25
N ALA A 339 15.05 10.22 11.12
CA ALA A 339 15.59 11.58 11.05
C ALA A 339 14.83 12.55 11.97
N ILE A 340 13.51 12.35 12.11
CA ILE A 340 12.62 13.08 13.01
C ILE A 340 12.82 12.65 14.46
N GLY A 341 12.98 11.35 14.71
CA GLY A 341 13.21 10.80 16.05
C GLY A 341 14.45 11.36 16.73
N ASN A 342 15.45 11.76 15.95
CA ASN A 342 16.69 12.38 16.42
C ASN A 342 16.59 13.90 16.64
N VAL A 343 15.46 14.52 16.29
CA VAL A 343 15.21 15.94 16.50
C VAL A 343 14.72 16.18 17.91
N ASP A 344 15.38 17.10 18.64
CA ASP A 344 14.82 17.60 19.89
C ASP A 344 13.43 18.19 19.58
N PRO A 345 12.37 17.67 20.21
CA PRO A 345 11.03 18.14 19.95
C PRO A 345 10.87 19.66 20.03
N SER A 346 11.56 20.34 20.95
CA SER A 346 11.48 21.80 21.08
C SER A 346 11.90 22.57 19.83
N ASN A 347 12.56 21.90 18.88
CA ASN A 347 12.94 22.47 17.60
C ASN A 347 11.88 22.26 16.50
N VAL A 348 10.86 21.42 16.68
CA VAL A 348 9.79 21.25 15.66
C VAL A 348 8.84 22.43 15.75
N THR A 349 8.72 23.20 14.67
CA THR A 349 7.90 24.42 14.63
C THR A 349 6.51 24.17 14.06
N SER A 350 6.37 23.19 13.16
CA SER A 350 5.10 22.74 12.60
C SER A 350 5.20 21.31 12.08
N ALA A 351 4.09 20.57 12.11
CA ALA A 351 3.92 19.31 11.41
C ALA A 351 2.56 19.30 10.69
N THR A 352 2.50 18.69 9.51
CA THR A 352 1.33 18.61 8.65
C THR A 352 1.25 17.21 8.08
N PHE A 353 0.04 16.65 8.02
CA PHE A 353 -0.28 15.39 7.38
C PHE A 353 -1.33 15.72 6.35
N SER A 354 -1.14 15.19 5.15
CA SER A 354 -1.96 15.47 4.01
C SER A 354 -2.37 14.16 3.37
N VAL A 355 -3.66 14.01 3.14
CA VAL A 355 -4.26 12.92 2.38
C VAL A 355 -5.13 13.51 1.29
N TYR A 356 -5.14 12.89 0.11
CA TYR A 356 -6.00 13.31 -0.98
C TYR A 356 -7.37 12.62 -0.87
N GLY A 357 -8.44 13.41 -0.76
CA GLY A 357 -9.80 12.92 -0.91
C GLY A 357 -10.23 13.04 -2.37
N THR A 358 -10.57 11.92 -3.00
CA THR A 358 -11.01 11.88 -4.41
C THR A 358 -12.52 12.06 -4.57
N HIS A 359 -13.29 11.79 -3.50
CA HIS A 359 -14.74 11.92 -3.49
C HIS A 359 -15.27 12.27 -2.10
N SER A 360 -16.39 12.99 -2.06
CA SER A 360 -17.22 13.15 -0.87
C SER A 360 -18.68 12.93 -1.25
N TYR A 361 -19.37 12.06 -0.51
CA TYR A 361 -20.79 11.79 -0.73
C TYR A 361 -21.67 13.04 -0.54
N SER A 362 -21.24 13.96 0.32
CA SER A 362 -21.98 15.18 0.64
C SER A 362 -21.15 16.42 0.31
N CYS A 363 -21.81 17.44 -0.24
CA CYS A 363 -21.23 18.77 -0.40
C CYS A 363 -21.15 19.53 0.95
N THR A 364 -21.77 19.01 2.01
CA THR A 364 -21.68 19.59 3.36
C THR A 364 -20.38 19.16 4.01
N ALA A 365 -19.52 20.13 4.33
CA ALA A 365 -18.28 19.89 5.05
C ALA A 365 -18.53 19.16 6.37
N SER A 366 -17.82 18.05 6.56
CA SER A 366 -17.81 17.25 7.80
C SER A 366 -16.37 17.14 8.27
N PRO A 367 -16.09 17.27 9.57
CA PRO A 367 -14.73 17.12 10.07
C PRO A 367 -14.27 15.66 9.97
N ILE A 368 -12.99 15.47 9.63
CA ILE A 368 -12.27 14.20 9.78
C ILE A 368 -11.27 14.41 10.91
N GLU A 369 -11.25 13.49 11.86
CA GLU A 369 -10.33 13.53 13.01
C GLU A 369 -9.20 12.53 12.79
N ALA A 370 -7.97 12.94 13.09
CA ALA A 370 -6.81 12.05 13.13
C ALA A 370 -6.45 11.74 14.60
N TRP A 371 -6.11 10.49 14.86
CA TRP A 371 -5.75 10.00 16.19
C TRP A 371 -4.44 9.25 16.12
N TRP A 372 -3.63 9.35 17.17
CA TRP A 372 -2.52 8.42 17.37
C TRP A 372 -3.05 7.09 17.89
N THR A 373 -2.57 6.00 17.32
CA THR A 373 -2.88 4.63 17.72
C THR A 373 -1.59 3.86 18.00
N GLY A 374 -1.71 2.61 18.48
CA GLY A 374 -0.59 1.69 18.40
C GLY A 374 -0.12 1.48 16.95
N GLY A 375 1.04 0.84 16.79
CA GLY A 375 1.51 0.42 15.47
C GLY A 375 0.49 -0.49 14.80
N ILE A 376 0.33 -0.31 13.50
CA ILE A 376 -0.50 -1.17 12.65
C ILE A 376 0.38 -2.25 12.01
N ASN A 377 -0.29 -3.29 11.56
CA ASN A 377 0.27 -4.43 10.85
C ASN A 377 -0.80 -5.04 9.95
N SER A 378 -0.44 -6.03 9.15
CA SER A 378 -1.42 -6.77 8.35
C SER A 378 -2.52 -7.44 9.17
N GLY A 379 -2.29 -7.75 10.45
CA GLY A 379 -3.31 -8.27 11.37
C GLY A 379 -4.27 -7.22 11.94
N THR A 380 -4.17 -5.94 11.54
CA THR A 380 -5.01 -4.86 12.09
C THR A 380 -6.45 -4.99 11.64
N THR A 381 -7.39 -5.07 12.59
CA THR A 381 -8.84 -5.23 12.33
C THR A 381 -9.67 -4.10 12.95
N TRP A 382 -10.99 -4.09 12.75
CA TRP A 382 -11.88 -3.15 13.45
C TRP A 382 -11.79 -3.22 14.98
N SER A 383 -11.47 -4.40 15.51
CA SER A 383 -11.30 -4.63 16.95
C SER A 383 -9.95 -4.15 17.48
N PHE A 384 -9.06 -3.67 16.61
CA PHE A 384 -7.83 -3.00 17.00
C PHE A 384 -8.13 -1.92 18.05
N GLY A 385 -7.22 -1.71 19.00
CA GLY A 385 -7.40 -0.75 20.09
C GLY A 385 -7.38 0.70 19.61
N TRP A 386 -8.40 1.12 18.85
CA TRP A 386 -8.59 2.49 18.35
C TRP A 386 -8.73 3.53 19.47
N THR A 387 -8.80 3.09 20.72
CA THR A 387 -8.73 3.94 21.91
C THR A 387 -7.28 4.36 22.14
N GLY A 388 -6.90 5.53 21.62
CA GLY A 388 -5.63 6.16 21.97
C GLY A 388 -5.50 6.30 23.50
N SER A 389 -4.29 6.09 24.03
CA SER A 389 -3.97 6.50 25.38
C SER A 389 -3.98 8.03 25.47
N ASN A 390 -4.68 8.59 26.46
CA ASN A 390 -4.60 10.01 26.83
C ASN A 390 -3.23 10.37 27.46
N GLU A 391 -2.12 10.05 26.81
CA GLU A 391 -0.77 10.41 27.29
C GLU A 391 -0.42 11.88 27.04
N PHE A 392 -1.31 12.66 26.43
CA PHE A 392 -1.20 14.11 26.40
C PHE A 392 -1.87 14.72 27.63
N GLY A 393 -1.12 14.75 28.74
CA GLY A 393 -1.45 15.60 29.86
C GLY A 393 -1.43 17.07 29.43
N GLY A 394 -2.62 17.65 29.23
CA GLY A 394 -2.81 19.06 28.88
C GLY A 394 -3.50 19.21 27.53
N GLY A 395 -4.73 19.74 27.55
CA GLY A 395 -5.60 19.80 26.38
C GLY A 395 -4.94 20.44 25.17
N MET A 396 -4.81 19.66 24.11
CA MET A 396 -4.60 20.15 22.76
C MET A 396 -5.76 19.65 21.91
N HIS A 397 -6.81 20.46 21.86
CA HIS A 397 -7.86 20.32 20.87
C HIS A 397 -7.31 20.84 19.55
N LEU A 398 -7.27 19.94 18.58
CA LEU A 398 -6.95 20.20 17.19
C LEU A 398 -7.83 21.34 16.64
N ARG A 399 -7.23 22.51 16.36
CA ARG A 399 -7.86 23.72 15.81
C ARG A 399 -6.93 24.38 14.79
N LEU A 400 -7.43 24.54 13.57
CA LEU A 400 -6.84 25.29 12.45
C LEU A 400 -6.69 26.82 12.71
N GLY A 401 -5.44 27.33 12.87
CA GLY A 401 -4.90 28.73 12.74
C GLY A 401 -5.54 29.90 13.55
N ILE A 402 -4.91 30.99 14.06
CA ILE A 402 -3.56 31.62 14.13
C ILE A 402 -3.49 32.39 15.49
N GLY A 403 -2.34 32.43 16.20
CA GLY A 403 -2.02 33.46 17.22
C GLY A 403 -1.19 33.03 18.45
N ARG A 404 -0.10 33.76 18.76
CA ARG A 404 0.90 33.57 19.85
C ARG A 404 0.36 33.61 21.30
N ASP A 405 0.96 32.83 22.23
CA ASP A 405 1.71 33.29 23.43
C ASP A 405 2.34 32.10 24.25
N PRO A 406 3.28 32.28 25.21
CA PRO A 406 4.54 31.54 25.29
C PRO A 406 4.86 31.07 26.72
N ALA A 407 4.39 29.92 27.18
CA ALA A 407 4.73 29.51 28.54
C ALA A 407 4.71 27.99 28.76
N ASN A 408 5.93 27.45 28.74
CA ASN A 408 6.40 26.26 29.43
C ASN A 408 6.24 24.88 28.75
N LEU A 409 7.41 24.23 28.76
CA LEU A 409 7.84 23.00 28.15
C LEU A 409 7.85 21.90 29.22
N ASN A 410 7.55 20.65 28.84
CA ASN A 410 8.49 19.54 29.02
C ASN A 410 7.88 18.21 28.53
N ARG A 411 8.65 17.54 27.68
CA ARG A 411 8.41 16.27 26.97
C ARG A 411 7.53 16.43 25.75
N ALA A 412 8.11 16.17 24.57
CA ALA A 412 7.32 16.17 23.35
C ALA A 412 7.47 14.86 22.56
N ARG A 413 6.32 14.47 22.04
CA ARG A 413 6.00 13.38 21.14
C ARG A 413 4.96 14.00 20.18
N TRP A 414 5.13 13.86 18.88
CA TRP A 414 4.45 14.70 17.88
C TRP A 414 3.18 14.06 17.28
N HIS A 415 2.25 14.95 16.90
CA HIS A 415 0.84 14.82 16.50
C HIS A 415 0.60 15.27 15.04
N VAL A 416 -0.66 15.16 14.51
CA VAL A 416 -1.07 15.91 13.29
C VAL A 416 -2.53 16.41 13.21
N ASP A 417 -2.76 17.59 12.58
CA ASP A 417 -4.04 18.13 12.02
C ASP A 417 -3.89 18.70 10.60
N PHE A 418 -5.03 18.83 9.91
CA PHE A 418 -5.24 19.25 8.54
C PHE A 418 -5.77 20.68 8.40
N GLY A 419 -5.41 21.35 7.29
CA GLY A 419 -6.08 22.56 6.78
C GLY A 419 -6.11 22.59 5.26
N SER A 420 -7.31 22.77 4.69
CA SER A 420 -7.51 22.79 3.24
C SER A 420 -7.15 24.15 2.63
N THR A 421 -6.31 24.13 1.58
CA THR A 421 -6.46 25.06 0.46
C THR A 421 -6.22 24.33 -0.86
N HIS A 422 -7.01 24.73 -1.84
CA HIS A 422 -7.22 24.12 -3.15
C HIS A 422 -6.04 24.38 -4.10
N VAL A 423 -5.36 23.36 -4.67
CA VAL A 423 -4.56 23.47 -5.91
C VAL A 423 -4.35 22.07 -6.56
N PRO A 424 -3.81 21.95 -7.81
CA PRO A 424 -4.47 21.31 -8.95
C PRO A 424 -3.99 19.89 -9.29
N ASN A 425 -4.74 19.24 -10.18
CA ASN A 425 -4.54 17.93 -10.80
C ASN A 425 -3.14 17.29 -10.76
N GLY A 426 -3.12 16.04 -10.29
CA GLY A 426 -2.21 15.00 -10.77
C GLY A 426 -1.05 14.67 -9.84
N ARG A 427 -1.30 13.73 -8.91
CA ARG A 427 -0.42 12.65 -8.40
C ARG A 427 -1.03 12.15 -7.08
N SER A 428 -1.29 10.85 -6.97
CA SER A 428 -1.71 10.16 -5.74
C SER A 428 -0.52 10.10 -4.79
N GLY A 429 -0.68 10.60 -3.56
CA GLY A 429 0.36 10.49 -2.53
C GLY A 429 -0.07 11.08 -1.20
N GLN A 430 0.18 10.40 -0.10
CA GLN A 430 -0.06 10.96 1.24
C GLN A 430 1.27 11.40 1.83
N LEU A 431 1.30 12.57 2.44
CA LEU A 431 2.53 13.27 2.81
C LEU A 431 2.46 13.72 4.27
N ILE A 432 3.52 13.46 5.04
CA ILE A 432 3.82 14.19 6.26
C ILE A 432 4.91 15.22 5.95
N SER A 433 4.67 16.48 6.27
CA SER A 433 5.66 17.54 6.20
C SER A 433 5.90 18.08 7.60
N TYR A 434 7.15 18.27 8.02
CA TYR A 434 7.44 19.05 9.24
C TYR A 434 8.53 20.08 8.99
N THR A 435 8.48 21.14 9.79
CA THR A 435 9.46 22.23 9.78
C THR A 435 10.18 22.25 11.12
N GLN A 436 11.51 22.40 11.10
CA GLN A 436 12.35 22.48 12.29
C GLN A 436 13.12 23.82 12.34
N ALA A 437 13.23 24.40 13.54
CA ALA A 437 14.19 25.45 13.86
C ALA A 437 15.62 24.89 13.90
N ARG A 438 16.56 25.66 13.31
CA ARG A 438 18.02 25.51 13.29
C ARG A 438 18.59 24.33 14.11
N ARG A 439 19.17 23.32 13.44
CA ARG A 439 20.19 22.47 14.08
C ARG A 439 21.38 23.38 14.42
N GLY A 440 21.64 23.57 15.72
CA GLY A 440 22.87 24.22 16.15
C GLY A 440 24.05 23.34 15.75
N ALA A 441 24.95 23.86 14.91
CA ALA A 441 26.25 23.24 14.69
C ALA A 441 26.98 23.21 16.05
N ASN A 442 27.30 22.01 16.53
CA ASN A 442 28.34 21.82 17.54
C ASN A 442 29.68 21.65 16.84
#